data_AF-A0A219AKG7-F1
#
_entry.id   AF-A0A219AKG7-F1
#
_cell.length_a   1.000
_cell.length_b   1.000
_cell.length_c   1.000
_cell.angle_alpha   90.00
_cell.angle_beta   90.00
_cell.angle_gamma   90.00
#
_symmetry.space_group_name_H-M   'P 1'
#
loop_
_entity.id
_entity.type
_entity.pdbx_description
1 polymer ?
#
loop_
_entity_poly.entity_id
_entity_poly.type
_entity_poly.pdbx_seq_one_letter_code
_entity_poly.pdbx_strand_id
1 'polypeptide(L)'
;MLIIFIICILALNPIAATENSSDWKTQKVENVNFKLAPQYENGELVNSKYYTIKNMFIFSIRYIDSDSFLKSSYGDDASSEDTHYIKNKNIKGHNSSIIYQERNIDGVKYNTTYIYFPIKDEIYCISYNGSNITQDIEEMIKNTPKQTMSEKKFYSKLTHATVSYEYSQREENSYNDYYYRTPYQYNNQNKNQWGKYYLAYSLGRSSRYYY
;
A
#
# COMPACT_ATOMS: atom_id res chain seq x y z
N MET A 1 28.81 19.99 53.21
CA MET A 1 29.31 20.21 51.85
C MET A 1 29.17 18.91 51.08
N LEU A 2 28.58 19.01 49.88
CA LEU A 2 28.40 18.01 48.83
C LEU A 2 27.42 16.83 49.05
N ILE A 3 26.63 16.64 48.01
CA ILE A 3 25.33 15.97 47.88
C ILE A 3 25.55 14.55 47.37
N ILE A 4 24.87 13.57 47.95
CA ILE A 4 24.81 12.20 47.43
C ILE A 4 23.86 12.20 46.22
N PHE A 5 24.42 12.04 45.02
CA PHE A 5 23.64 11.84 43.80
C PHE A 5 23.11 10.40 43.77
N ILE A 6 21.81 10.23 44.05
CA ILE A 6 21.10 8.98 43.73
C ILE A 6 20.73 9.06 42.25
N ILE A 7 21.43 8.30 41.41
CA ILE A 7 21.03 8.08 40.02
C ILE A 7 19.92 7.04 40.03
N CYS A 8 18.67 7.49 39.95
CA CYS A 8 17.55 6.63 39.56
C CYS A 8 17.69 6.33 38.07
N ILE A 9 18.28 5.17 37.74
CA ILE A 9 18.16 4.58 36.41
C ILE A 9 16.72 4.08 36.29
N LEU A 10 15.82 4.94 35.79
CA LEU A 10 14.55 4.49 35.25
C LEU A 10 14.87 3.69 33.99
N ALA A 11 15.03 2.38 34.16
CA ALA A 11 14.96 1.42 33.08
C ALA A 11 13.54 1.47 32.50
N LEU A 12 13.29 2.40 31.58
CA LEU A 12 12.13 2.36 30.72
C LEU A 12 12.45 1.40 29.58
N ASN A 13 11.89 0.20 29.65
CA ASN A 13 11.45 -0.61 28.51
C ASN A 13 10.57 -1.76 29.05
N PRO A 14 9.52 -2.24 28.35
CA PRO A 14 8.80 -1.69 27.19
C PRO A 14 7.27 -1.59 27.45
N ILE A 15 6.56 -0.66 26.80
CA ILE A 15 5.07 -0.61 26.82
C ILE A 15 4.62 -0.40 25.36
N ALA A 16 3.77 -1.21 24.73
CA ALA A 16 2.86 -2.24 25.20
C ALA A 16 2.84 -3.43 24.23
N ALA A 17 2.50 -4.61 24.74
CA ALA A 17 2.00 -5.70 23.93
C ALA A 17 0.71 -5.26 23.22
N THR A 18 0.75 -5.09 21.90
CA THR A 18 -0.45 -4.94 21.07
C THR A 18 -1.03 -6.32 20.77
N GLU A 19 -1.38 -7.10 21.80
CA GLU A 19 -1.96 -8.43 21.62
C GLU A 19 -3.49 -8.45 21.76
N ASN A 20 -4.09 -7.40 22.32
CA ASN A 20 -5.54 -7.31 22.45
C ASN A 20 -6.15 -6.46 21.32
N SER A 21 -6.28 -7.06 20.13
CA SER A 21 -7.13 -6.54 19.05
C SER A 21 -8.63 -6.61 19.37
N SER A 22 -9.02 -6.77 20.64
CA SER A 22 -10.41 -6.86 21.08
C SER A 22 -11.15 -5.54 20.89
N ASP A 23 -10.45 -4.43 21.10
CA ASP A 23 -11.06 -3.09 21.13
C ASP A 23 -10.89 -2.34 19.80
N TRP A 24 -10.21 -2.98 18.83
CA TRP A 24 -9.94 -2.42 17.51
C TRP A 24 -11.22 -2.32 16.69
N LYS A 25 -11.46 -1.16 16.09
CA LYS A 25 -12.57 -0.95 15.18
C LYS A 25 -12.49 -1.90 13.99
N THR A 26 -13.60 -2.53 13.67
CA THR A 26 -13.71 -3.35 12.46
C THR A 26 -14.13 -2.49 11.27
N GLN A 27 -13.36 -2.54 10.20
CA GLN A 27 -13.68 -1.93 8.92
C GLN A 27 -13.77 -3.00 7.83
N LYS A 28 -14.89 -3.03 7.12
CA LYS A 28 -15.05 -3.91 5.97
C LYS A 28 -14.42 -3.25 4.73
N VAL A 29 -13.51 -3.97 4.07
CA VAL A 29 -12.97 -3.64 2.75
C VAL A 29 -13.28 -4.82 1.84
N GLU A 30 -14.12 -4.56 0.86
CA GLU A 30 -14.78 -5.53 -0.01
C GLU A 30 -15.44 -6.65 0.80
N ASN A 31 -14.91 -7.87 0.72
CA ASN A 31 -15.46 -9.06 1.34
C ASN A 31 -14.72 -9.46 2.62
N VAL A 32 -13.85 -8.60 3.15
CA VAL A 32 -13.00 -8.87 4.32
C VAL A 32 -13.20 -7.80 5.40
N ASN A 33 -13.35 -8.25 6.64
CA ASN A 33 -13.32 -7.40 7.82
C ASN A 33 -11.88 -7.27 8.32
N PHE A 34 -11.37 -6.04 8.36
CA PHE A 34 -10.08 -5.70 8.94
C PHE A 34 -10.28 -5.12 10.34
N LYS A 35 -9.52 -5.59 11.32
CA LYS A 35 -9.42 -4.93 12.61
C LYS A 35 -8.36 -3.84 12.51
N LEU A 36 -8.76 -2.59 12.76
CA LEU A 36 -7.91 -1.42 12.64
C LEU A 36 -7.37 -1.03 14.01
N ALA A 37 -6.05 -0.93 14.15
CA ALA A 37 -5.45 -0.35 15.33
C ALA A 37 -5.90 1.12 15.49
N PRO A 38 -5.97 1.68 16.71
CA PRO A 38 -6.55 3.01 16.99
C PRO A 38 -6.06 4.14 16.08
N GLN A 39 -4.76 4.16 15.74
CA GLN A 39 -4.17 5.17 14.86
C GLN A 39 -4.65 5.08 13.40
N TYR A 40 -5.31 3.98 13.02
CA TYR A 40 -5.80 3.71 11.68
C TYR A 40 -7.34 3.76 11.55
N GLU A 41 -8.08 4.11 12.61
CA GLU A 41 -9.55 3.98 12.64
C GLU A 41 -10.33 5.13 11.99
N ASN A 42 -9.67 6.26 11.76
CA ASN A 42 -10.27 7.53 11.29
C ASN A 42 -10.02 7.78 9.80
N GLY A 43 -10.22 6.75 8.98
CA GLY A 43 -10.14 6.82 7.52
C GLY A 43 -11.50 6.80 6.84
N GLU A 44 -11.46 6.87 5.52
CA GLU A 44 -12.62 6.89 4.63
C GLU A 44 -12.63 5.64 3.75
N LEU A 45 -13.82 5.04 3.57
CA LEU A 45 -14.02 3.93 2.66
C LEU A 45 -14.59 4.45 1.32
N VAL A 46 -13.89 4.16 0.24
CA VAL A 46 -14.30 4.49 -1.13
C VAL A 46 -14.74 3.23 -1.84
N ASN A 47 -15.97 3.24 -2.37
CA ASN A 47 -16.52 2.21 -3.25
C ASN A 47 -16.32 0.77 -2.75
N SER A 48 -16.45 0.55 -1.44
CA SER A 48 -16.15 -0.69 -0.71
C SER A 48 -14.71 -1.23 -0.81
N LYS A 49 -13.92 -0.86 -1.81
CA LYS A 49 -12.66 -1.53 -2.17
C LYS A 49 -11.41 -0.86 -1.61
N TYR A 50 -11.52 0.37 -1.14
CA TYR A 50 -10.37 1.19 -0.77
C TYR A 50 -10.66 1.95 0.53
N TYR A 51 -9.91 1.64 1.59
CA TYR A 51 -9.93 2.40 2.83
C TYR A 51 -8.65 3.23 2.94
N THR A 52 -8.73 4.50 3.31
CA THR A 52 -7.54 5.35 3.42
C THR A 52 -7.63 6.41 4.50
N ILE A 53 -6.47 6.82 5.02
CA ILE A 53 -6.32 8.00 5.87
C ILE A 53 -5.45 8.98 5.12
N LYS A 54 -6.01 10.14 4.75
CA LYS A 54 -5.40 11.18 3.91
C LYS A 54 -5.06 10.72 2.49
N ASN A 55 -4.22 9.71 2.32
CA ASN A 55 -3.85 9.10 1.04
C ASN A 55 -3.14 7.76 1.26
N MET A 56 -2.85 7.05 0.16
CA MET A 56 -2.20 5.74 0.19
C MET A 56 -0.76 5.74 0.73
N PHE A 57 -0.07 6.88 0.73
CA PHE A 57 1.28 7.01 1.28
C PHE A 57 1.30 7.16 2.80
N ILE A 58 0.17 7.55 3.39
CA ILE A 58 0.00 7.66 4.85
C ILE A 58 -0.57 6.38 5.44
N PHE A 59 -1.74 5.96 4.96
CA PHE A 59 -2.32 4.65 5.28
C PHE A 59 -3.40 4.28 4.26
N SER A 60 -3.38 3.05 3.76
CA SER A 60 -4.52 2.49 3.05
C SER A 60 -4.62 0.98 3.14
N ILE A 61 -5.82 0.47 2.90
CA ILE A 61 -6.11 -0.94 2.63
C ILE A 61 -6.83 -1.00 1.28
N ARG A 62 -6.29 -1.76 0.33
CA ARG A 62 -6.81 -1.85 -1.04
C ARG A 62 -7.14 -3.29 -1.39
N TYR A 63 -8.34 -3.53 -1.89
CA TYR A 63 -8.69 -4.76 -2.58
C TYR A 63 -8.22 -4.69 -4.04
N ILE A 64 -7.41 -5.66 -4.47
CA ILE A 64 -6.90 -5.73 -5.84
C ILE A 64 -7.85 -6.55 -6.71
N ASP A 65 -8.83 -5.87 -7.30
CA ASP A 65 -10.00 -6.47 -7.96
C ASP A 65 -9.79 -6.99 -9.38
N SER A 66 -8.59 -6.83 -9.95
CA SER A 66 -8.28 -7.25 -11.32
C SER A 66 -6.78 -7.34 -11.57
N ASP A 67 -6.38 -8.14 -12.56
CA ASP A 67 -4.98 -8.21 -12.99
C ASP A 67 -4.49 -6.88 -13.58
N SER A 68 -5.37 -6.09 -14.21
CA SER A 68 -5.07 -4.72 -14.67
C SER A 68 -4.78 -3.78 -13.50
N PHE A 69 -5.55 -3.88 -12.41
CA PHE A 69 -5.28 -3.10 -11.21
C PHE A 69 -4.02 -3.60 -10.49
N LEU A 70 -3.76 -4.91 -10.45
CA LEU A 70 -2.51 -5.46 -9.92
C LEU A 70 -1.29 -4.96 -10.72
N LYS A 71 -1.38 -4.93 -12.06
CA LYS A 71 -0.35 -4.36 -12.94
C LYS A 71 -0.05 -2.90 -12.59
N SER A 72 -1.08 -2.07 -12.50
CA SER A 72 -0.93 -0.63 -12.24
C SER A 72 -0.60 -0.28 -10.78
N SER A 73 -0.79 -1.21 -9.84
CA SER A 73 -0.44 -1.03 -8.42
C SER A 73 0.89 -1.70 -8.11
N TYR A 74 0.92 -3.04 -7.98
CA TYR A 74 2.14 -3.79 -7.68
C TYR A 74 3.21 -3.63 -8.75
N GLY A 75 2.84 -3.64 -10.02
CA GLY A 75 3.82 -3.48 -11.11
C GLY A 75 4.50 -2.12 -11.07
N ASP A 76 3.73 -1.04 -10.89
CA ASP A 76 4.28 0.32 -10.67
C ASP A 76 5.14 0.38 -9.40
N ASP A 77 4.61 -0.12 -8.28
CA ASP A 77 5.33 -0.07 -7.01
C ASP A 77 6.64 -0.86 -7.08
N ALA A 78 6.66 -2.02 -7.72
CA ALA A 78 7.84 -2.87 -7.82
C ALA A 78 8.88 -2.34 -8.82
N SER A 79 8.47 -1.65 -9.87
CA SER A 79 9.35 -1.15 -10.94
C SER A 79 9.73 0.34 -10.78
N SER A 80 9.20 1.03 -9.76
CA SER A 80 9.49 2.44 -9.48
C SER A 80 10.96 2.67 -9.09
N GLU A 81 11.53 3.78 -9.56
CA GLU A 81 12.89 4.22 -9.16
C GLU A 81 13.00 4.58 -7.66
N ASP A 82 11.88 4.91 -7.03
CA ASP A 82 11.79 5.21 -5.60
C ASP A 82 11.82 3.94 -4.73
N THR A 83 11.83 2.74 -5.34
CA THR A 83 11.81 1.47 -4.61
C THR A 83 13.19 1.09 -4.12
N HIS A 84 13.35 1.05 -2.79
CA HIS A 84 14.59 0.68 -2.15
C HIS A 84 14.75 -0.83 -2.01
N TYR A 85 13.67 -1.54 -1.69
CA TYR A 85 13.70 -2.99 -1.61
C TYR A 85 12.34 -3.63 -1.87
N ILE A 86 12.41 -4.90 -2.27
CA ILE A 86 11.29 -5.83 -2.31
C ILE A 86 11.69 -7.08 -1.52
N LYS A 87 10.87 -7.48 -0.55
CA LYS A 87 11.14 -8.64 0.31
C LYS A 87 9.91 -9.53 0.43
N ASN A 88 10.10 -10.82 0.15
CA ASN A 88 9.08 -11.83 0.40
C ASN A 88 9.21 -12.38 1.82
N LYS A 89 8.10 -12.44 2.56
CA LYS A 89 8.04 -12.97 3.93
C LYS A 89 6.66 -13.58 4.19
N ASN A 90 6.59 -14.60 5.03
CA ASN A 90 5.32 -15.00 5.63
C ASN A 90 5.00 -14.10 6.84
N ILE A 91 3.86 -13.41 6.81
CA ILE A 91 3.36 -12.59 7.92
C ILE A 91 2.14 -13.30 8.49
N LYS A 92 2.33 -13.91 9.67
CA LYS A 92 1.25 -14.52 10.48
C LYS A 92 0.35 -15.49 9.68
N GLY A 93 0.94 -16.28 8.77
CA GLY A 93 0.23 -17.26 7.95
C GLY A 93 -0.21 -16.75 6.57
N HIS A 94 0.22 -15.56 6.16
CA HIS A 94 0.03 -15.02 4.82
C HIS A 94 1.38 -14.83 4.12
N ASN A 95 1.54 -15.36 2.92
CA ASN A 95 2.63 -15.03 2.03
C ASN A 95 2.50 -13.56 1.64
N SER A 96 3.59 -12.82 1.68
CA SER A 96 3.55 -11.38 1.46
C SER A 96 4.75 -10.92 0.66
N SER A 97 4.50 -9.98 -0.26
CA SER A 97 5.54 -9.17 -0.90
C SER A 97 5.52 -7.77 -0.30
N ILE A 98 6.65 -7.38 0.28
CA ILE A 98 6.82 -6.12 1.02
C ILE A 98 7.71 -5.21 0.18
N ILE A 99 7.21 -4.03 -0.16
CA ILE A 99 7.92 -3.01 -0.92
C ILE A 99 8.12 -1.79 -0.02
N TYR A 100 9.30 -1.22 0.01
CA TYR A 100 9.56 0.07 0.65
C TYR A 100 10.00 1.10 -0.39
N GLN A 101 9.38 2.28 -0.32
CA GLN A 101 9.65 3.41 -1.21
C GLN A 101 9.89 4.71 -0.44
N GLU A 102 10.79 5.53 -0.95
CA GLU A 102 10.95 6.92 -0.53
C GLU A 102 10.55 7.84 -1.68
N ARG A 103 9.37 8.45 -1.59
CA ARG A 103 8.83 9.32 -2.64
C ARG A 103 8.82 10.77 -2.19
N ASN A 104 9.09 11.70 -3.11
CA ASN A 104 8.86 13.12 -2.91
C ASN A 104 7.76 13.60 -3.86
N ILE A 105 6.61 13.97 -3.31
CA ILE A 105 5.45 14.41 -4.07
C ILE A 105 5.10 15.83 -3.62
N ASP A 106 5.20 16.79 -4.55
CA ASP A 106 4.91 18.21 -4.30
C ASP A 106 5.69 18.78 -3.09
N GLY A 107 6.93 18.34 -2.88
CA GLY A 107 7.78 18.76 -1.76
C GLY A 107 7.51 18.02 -0.44
N VAL A 108 6.57 17.08 -0.42
CA VAL A 108 6.28 16.24 0.74
C VAL A 108 6.97 14.89 0.57
N LYS A 109 7.84 14.55 1.52
CA LYS A 109 8.50 13.24 1.57
C LYS A 109 7.59 12.19 2.22
N TYR A 110 7.45 11.06 1.57
CA TYR A 110 6.72 9.88 2.05
C TYR A 110 7.65 8.67 2.06
N ASN A 111 7.73 8.00 3.21
CA ASN A 111 8.48 6.76 3.37
C ASN A 111 7.47 5.63 3.47
N THR A 112 7.04 5.06 2.35
CA THR A 112 5.86 4.19 2.33
C THR A 112 6.27 2.73 2.25
N THR A 113 5.77 1.91 3.16
CA THR A 113 5.79 0.45 3.01
C THR A 113 4.47 -0.02 2.43
N TYR A 114 4.52 -0.88 1.42
CA TYR A 114 3.39 -1.60 0.83
C TYR A 114 3.54 -3.08 1.14
N ILE A 115 2.47 -3.73 1.57
CA ILE A 115 2.42 -5.17 1.82
C ILE A 115 1.29 -5.73 0.98
N TYR A 116 1.65 -6.44 -0.08
CA TYR A 116 0.73 -7.21 -0.89
C TYR A 116 0.65 -8.62 -0.34
N PHE A 117 -0.55 -9.14 -0.09
CA PHE A 117 -0.76 -10.47 0.47
C PHE A 117 -2.14 -11.04 0.07
N PRO A 118 -2.28 -12.36 -0.04
CA PRO A 118 -3.55 -12.97 -0.36
C PRO A 118 -4.42 -13.16 0.90
N ILE A 119 -5.72 -12.99 0.74
CA ILE A 119 -6.77 -13.34 1.71
C ILE A 119 -7.75 -14.24 0.94
N LYS A 120 -7.94 -15.48 1.39
CA LYS A 120 -8.54 -16.54 0.54
C LYS A 120 -7.82 -16.63 -0.81
N ASP A 121 -8.52 -16.47 -1.94
CA ASP A 121 -7.94 -16.48 -3.30
C ASP A 121 -7.86 -15.09 -3.93
N GLU A 122 -7.98 -14.04 -3.12
CA GLU A 122 -7.99 -12.63 -3.52
C GLU A 122 -6.72 -11.92 -3.01
N ILE A 123 -6.28 -10.84 -3.66
CA ILE A 123 -5.10 -10.07 -3.24
C ILE A 123 -5.52 -8.74 -2.63
N TYR A 124 -4.89 -8.40 -1.51
CA TYR A 124 -5.02 -7.11 -0.83
C TYR A 124 -3.65 -6.45 -0.70
N CYS A 125 -3.66 -5.12 -0.56
CA CYS A 125 -2.49 -4.33 -0.23
C CYS A 125 -2.77 -3.47 1.00
N ILE A 126 -1.93 -3.55 2.02
CA ILE A 126 -1.86 -2.54 3.09
C ILE A 126 -0.66 -1.65 2.82
N SER A 127 -0.85 -0.34 2.82
CA SER A 127 0.25 0.62 2.76
C SER A 127 0.22 1.58 3.94
N TYR A 128 1.38 2.00 4.40
CA TYR A 128 1.52 2.93 5.52
C TYR A 128 2.85 3.68 5.49
N ASN A 129 2.87 4.86 6.11
CA ASN A 129 4.10 5.62 6.28
C ASN A 129 4.98 4.99 7.37
N GLY A 130 6.13 4.47 6.99
CA GLY A 130 7.11 3.77 7.80
C GLY A 130 7.90 2.78 6.95
N SER A 131 9.14 2.49 7.35
CA SER A 131 10.00 1.52 6.67
C SER A 131 9.96 0.12 7.29
N ASN A 132 9.40 -0.03 8.49
CA ASN A 132 9.38 -1.29 9.23
C ASN A 132 7.95 -1.78 9.43
N ILE A 133 7.77 -3.09 9.30
CA ILE A 133 6.52 -3.77 9.67
C ILE A 133 6.31 -3.63 11.18
N THR A 134 5.25 -2.93 11.55
CA THR A 134 4.86 -2.75 12.95
C THR A 134 4.03 -3.94 13.44
N GLN A 135 4.00 -4.13 14.77
CA GLN A 135 3.15 -5.17 15.38
C GLN A 135 1.68 -4.97 15.03
N ASP A 136 1.21 -3.73 14.93
CA ASP A 136 -0.18 -3.45 14.58
C ASP A 136 -0.55 -3.93 13.18
N ILE A 137 0.37 -3.77 12.21
CA ILE A 137 0.18 -4.25 10.84
C ILE A 137 0.23 -5.78 10.80
N GLU A 138 1.15 -6.42 11.54
CA GLU A 138 1.17 -7.89 11.63
C GLU A 138 -0.12 -8.44 12.24
N GLU A 139 -0.63 -7.81 13.29
CA GLU A 139 -1.86 -8.22 13.96
C GLU A 139 -3.09 -7.95 13.09
N MET A 140 -3.14 -6.83 12.35
CA MET A 140 -4.18 -6.57 11.35
C MET A 140 -4.24 -7.69 10.30
N ILE A 141 -3.09 -8.09 9.76
CA ILE A 141 -3.00 -9.19 8.77
C ILE A 141 -3.41 -10.53 9.41
N LYS A 142 -2.93 -10.82 10.62
CA LYS A 142 -3.24 -12.07 11.37
C LYS A 142 -4.74 -12.27 11.56
N ASN A 143 -5.49 -11.20 11.79
CA ASN A 143 -6.93 -11.22 12.04
C ASN A 143 -7.78 -11.35 10.77
N THR A 144 -7.16 -11.42 9.58
CA THR A 144 -7.87 -11.71 8.33
C THR A 144 -8.07 -13.21 8.10
N PRO A 145 -9.05 -13.64 7.28
CA PRO A 145 -9.19 -15.04 6.88
C PRO A 145 -7.92 -15.56 6.20
N LYS A 146 -7.47 -16.78 6.53
CA LYS A 146 -6.27 -17.36 5.92
C LYS A 146 -6.36 -17.43 4.39
N GLN A 147 -5.21 -17.30 3.74
CA GLN A 147 -5.11 -17.51 2.30
C GLN A 147 -5.47 -18.96 1.92
N THR A 148 -6.10 -19.11 0.77
CA THR A 148 -6.29 -20.37 0.04
C THR A 148 -5.47 -20.37 -1.25
N MET A 149 -5.08 -19.19 -1.74
CA MET A 149 -4.12 -19.04 -2.84
C MET A 149 -2.79 -19.71 -2.46
N SER A 150 -2.23 -20.52 -3.37
CA SER A 150 -0.91 -21.09 -3.16
C SER A 150 0.19 -20.04 -3.29
N GLU A 151 1.32 -20.26 -2.62
CA GLU A 151 2.50 -19.40 -2.72
C GLU A 151 2.95 -19.18 -4.18
N LYS A 152 3.05 -20.28 -4.93
CA LYS A 152 3.43 -20.24 -6.35
C LYS A 152 2.46 -19.39 -7.17
N LYS A 153 1.15 -19.54 -6.96
CA LYS A 153 0.13 -18.76 -7.69
C LYS A 153 0.23 -17.28 -7.34
N PHE A 154 0.39 -16.96 -6.05
CA PHE A 154 0.53 -15.60 -5.57
C PHE A 154 1.74 -14.89 -6.19
N TYR A 155 2.95 -15.44 -6.04
CA TYR A 155 4.15 -14.80 -6.60
C TYR A 155 4.16 -14.80 -8.13
N SER A 156 3.58 -15.80 -8.80
CA SER A 156 3.42 -15.78 -10.26
C SER A 156 2.57 -14.60 -10.73
N LYS A 157 1.46 -14.29 -10.04
CA LYS A 157 0.64 -13.11 -10.34
C LYS A 157 1.43 -11.81 -10.16
N LEU A 158 2.23 -11.71 -9.10
CA LEU A 158 3.07 -10.55 -8.84
C LEU A 158 4.15 -10.36 -9.92
N THR A 159 4.88 -11.43 -10.27
CA THR A 159 5.87 -11.39 -11.36
C THR A 159 5.24 -11.01 -12.68
N HIS A 160 4.07 -11.57 -13.02
CA HIS A 160 3.36 -11.21 -14.24
C HIS A 160 2.99 -9.73 -14.25
N ALA A 161 2.47 -9.20 -13.14
CA ALA A 161 2.12 -7.78 -13.00
C ALA A 161 3.32 -6.86 -13.24
N THR A 162 4.49 -7.17 -12.66
CA THR A 162 5.73 -6.41 -12.89
C THR A 162 6.16 -6.43 -14.36
N VAL A 163 6.26 -7.63 -14.96
CA VAL A 163 6.68 -7.78 -16.36
C VAL A 163 5.71 -7.05 -17.30
N SER A 164 4.40 -7.19 -17.07
CA SER A 164 3.38 -6.52 -17.89
C SER A 164 3.41 -5.00 -17.72
N TYR A 165 3.71 -4.49 -16.52
CA TYR A 165 3.87 -3.06 -16.30
C TYR A 165 5.06 -2.50 -17.08
N GLU A 166 6.24 -3.11 -16.91
CA GLU A 166 7.48 -2.70 -17.60
C GLU A 166 7.33 -2.75 -19.12
N TYR A 167 6.66 -3.77 -19.64
CA TYR A 167 6.36 -3.88 -21.06
C TYR A 167 5.48 -2.73 -21.53
N SER A 168 4.41 -2.38 -20.79
CA SER A 168 3.56 -1.24 -21.17
C SER A 168 4.28 0.10 -21.11
N GLN A 169 5.22 0.30 -20.17
CA GLN A 169 6.02 1.52 -20.13
C GLN A 169 6.97 1.64 -21.33
N ARG A 170 7.54 0.52 -21.80
CA ARG A 170 8.40 0.50 -23.00
C ARG A 170 7.62 0.79 -24.28
N GLU A 171 6.43 0.21 -24.43
CA GLU A 171 5.57 0.50 -25.58
C GLU A 171 5.15 1.98 -25.59
N GLU A 172 4.71 2.53 -24.46
CA GLU A 172 4.34 3.95 -24.37
C GLU A 172 5.50 4.89 -24.71
N ASN A 173 6.71 4.58 -24.23
CA ASN A 173 7.91 5.34 -24.56
C ASN A 173 8.28 5.23 -26.05
N SER A 174 8.18 4.04 -26.65
CA SER A 174 8.42 3.83 -28.08
C SER A 174 7.40 4.56 -28.96
N TYR A 175 6.14 4.61 -28.53
CA TYR A 175 5.09 5.35 -29.23
C TYR A 175 5.30 6.86 -29.10
N ASN A 176 5.63 7.37 -27.91
CA ASN A 176 5.92 8.80 -27.73
C ASN A 176 7.10 9.25 -28.58
N ASP A 177 8.20 8.49 -28.63
CA ASP A 177 9.38 8.82 -29.45
C ASP A 177 9.06 8.85 -30.96
N TYR A 178 8.18 7.96 -31.42
CA TYR A 178 7.70 7.95 -32.81
C TYR A 178 6.85 9.19 -33.16
N TYR A 179 5.99 9.65 -32.25
CA TYR A 179 5.11 10.80 -32.46
C TYR A 179 5.81 12.15 -32.26
N TYR A 180 6.85 12.26 -31.43
CA TYR A 180 7.67 13.47 -31.37
C TYR A 180 8.48 13.72 -32.66
N ARG A 181 8.56 12.73 -33.55
CA ARG A 181 9.18 12.85 -34.89
C ARG A 181 8.22 13.26 -36.01
N THR A 182 6.90 13.30 -35.79
CA THR A 182 5.93 13.66 -36.84
C THR A 182 4.85 14.61 -36.31
N PRO A 183 4.62 15.78 -36.95
CA PRO A 183 3.67 16.76 -36.43
C PRO A 183 2.26 16.40 -36.89
N TYR A 184 1.53 15.57 -36.15
CA TYR A 184 0.09 15.45 -36.34
C TYR A 184 -0.68 15.26 -35.03
N GLN A 185 -1.69 16.10 -34.87
CA GLN A 185 -2.66 16.14 -33.79
C GLN A 185 -3.54 14.88 -33.81
N TYR A 186 -3.62 14.14 -32.70
CA TYR A 186 -4.85 13.39 -32.42
C TYR A 186 -5.07 13.07 -30.94
N ASN A 187 -6.32 13.31 -30.51
CA ASN A 187 -6.93 12.93 -29.23
C ASN A 187 -6.85 11.41 -29.04
N ASN A 188 -6.33 10.92 -27.92
CA ASN A 188 -6.38 9.48 -27.64
C ASN A 188 -6.81 9.13 -26.22
N GLN A 189 -7.76 8.19 -26.15
CA GLN A 189 -8.61 7.79 -25.04
C GLN A 189 -7.90 6.94 -23.96
N ASN A 190 -6.57 7.03 -23.87
CA ASN A 190 -5.74 6.24 -22.95
C ASN A 190 -5.42 6.92 -21.60
N LYS A 191 -6.07 8.05 -21.29
CA LYS A 191 -6.00 8.68 -19.95
C LYS A 191 -6.58 7.81 -18.80
N ASN A 192 -7.02 6.58 -19.08
CA ASN A 192 -7.75 5.74 -18.12
C ASN A 192 -6.88 4.93 -17.14
N GLN A 193 -5.54 4.90 -17.26
CA GLN A 193 -4.67 4.29 -16.24
C GLN A 193 -4.20 5.32 -15.20
N TRP A 194 -3.70 6.47 -15.65
CA TRP A 194 -3.48 7.64 -14.80
C TRP A 194 -4.78 8.13 -14.15
N GLY A 195 -5.92 8.04 -14.83
CA GLY A 195 -7.23 8.42 -14.29
C GLY A 195 -7.69 7.58 -13.10
N LYS A 196 -7.28 6.32 -12.97
CA LYS A 196 -7.58 5.46 -11.81
C LYS A 196 -6.66 5.76 -10.62
N TYR A 197 -5.39 6.04 -10.89
CA TYR A 197 -4.42 6.52 -9.89
C TYR A 197 -4.78 7.92 -9.40
N TYR A 198 -5.15 8.83 -10.31
CA TYR A 198 -5.73 10.12 -9.97
C TYR A 198 -7.08 9.98 -9.27
N LEU A 199 -7.90 8.96 -9.52
CA LEU A 199 -9.09 8.72 -8.69
C LEU A 199 -8.68 8.41 -7.26
N ALA A 200 -7.74 7.48 -7.03
CA ALA A 200 -7.25 7.16 -5.69
C ALA A 200 -6.56 8.34 -4.99
N TYR A 201 -5.85 9.19 -5.75
CA TYR A 201 -5.21 10.42 -5.28
C TYR A 201 -6.20 11.59 -5.04
N SER A 202 -7.21 11.77 -5.90
CA SER A 202 -8.19 12.87 -5.85
C SER A 202 -9.36 12.61 -4.91
N LEU A 203 -9.74 11.35 -4.67
CA LEU A 203 -10.70 10.99 -3.64
C LEU A 203 -10.16 11.26 -2.22
N GLY A 204 -8.83 11.29 -2.04
CA GLY A 204 -8.20 11.81 -0.80
C GLY A 204 -8.18 13.35 -0.69
N ARG A 205 -8.59 14.09 -1.73
CA ARG A 205 -8.74 15.55 -1.71
C ARG A 205 -10.20 16.01 -1.61
N SER A 206 -11.21 15.16 -1.81
CA SER A 206 -12.61 15.60 -1.98
C SER A 206 -13.40 15.82 -0.68
N SER A 207 -12.77 16.26 0.42
CA SER A 207 -13.49 16.70 1.62
C SER A 207 -13.27 18.16 2.01
N ARG A 208 -12.67 18.99 1.13
CA ARG A 208 -12.64 20.44 1.34
C ARG A 208 -13.00 21.14 0.03
N TYR A 209 -13.94 22.08 0.13
CA TYR A 209 -14.57 22.89 -0.92
C TYR A 209 -15.83 22.29 -1.56
N TYR A 210 -16.90 22.24 -0.75
CA TYR A 210 -18.21 22.72 -1.21
C TYR A 210 -18.30 24.20 -0.88
N TYR A 211 -18.33 25.06 -1.91
CA TYR A 211 -19.19 26.24 -2.06
C TYR A 211 -19.17 26.63 -3.54
#